data_AF-A0A536RNT0-F1
#
_entry.id   AF-A0A536RNT0-F1
#
_cell.length_a   1.000
_cell.length_b   1.000
_cell.length_c   1.000
_cell.angle_alpha   90.00
_cell.angle_beta   90.00
_cell.angle_gamma   90.00
#
_symmetry.space_group_name_H-M   'P 1'
#
loop_
_entity.id
_entity.type
_entity.pdbx_description
1 polymer ?
#
loop_
_entity_poly.entity_id
_entity_poly.type
_entity_poly.pdbx_seq_one_letter_code
_entity_poly.pdbx_strand_id
1 'polypeptide(L)'
;TMYCAYVFTLIALIALPAAIQQGSPTVLVNWLSSNFLQLVLLPIIIVGQNVISTAQDARAEADHETLTALHTMSKQQIDILEGQNEILELLRNRAS
;
A
#
# COMPACT_ATOMS: atom_id res chain seq x y z
N THR A 1 -10.01 -9.31 -1.29
CA THR A 1 -11.16 -8.58 -1.85
C THR A 1 -12.10 -8.17 -0.72
N MET A 2 -12.70 -6.98 -0.77
CA MET A 2 -13.59 -6.45 0.28
C MET A 2 -14.79 -7.36 0.60
N TYR A 3 -15.16 -8.27 -0.30
CA TYR A 3 -16.32 -9.17 -0.19
C TYR A 3 -16.27 -10.09 1.05
N CYS A 4 -15.10 -10.62 1.41
CA CYS A 4 -14.95 -11.50 2.58
C CYS A 4 -15.26 -10.77 3.90
N ALA A 5 -14.93 -9.47 4.00
CA ALA A 5 -15.25 -8.67 5.17
C ALA A 5 -16.76 -8.52 5.33
N TYR A 6 -17.47 -8.18 4.24
CA TYR A 6 -18.93 -8.06 4.25
C TYR A 6 -19.62 -9.38 4.61
N VAL A 7 -19.17 -10.51 4.05
CA VAL A 7 -19.74 -11.83 4.35
C VAL A 7 -19.58 -12.19 5.82
N PHE A 8 -18.41 -11.97 6.41
CA PHE A 8 -18.19 -12.25 7.83
C PHE A 8 -18.98 -11.32 8.76
N THR A 9 -19.13 -10.03 8.41
CA THR A 9 -19.99 -9.12 9.16
C THR A 9 -21.45 -9.57 9.13
N LEU A 10 -21.94 -10.07 7.99
CA LEU A 10 -23.30 -10.61 7.88
C LEU A 10 -23.49 -11.89 8.70
N ILE A 11 -22.51 -12.80 8.69
CA ILE A 11 -22.53 -14.02 9.53
C ILE A 11 -22.57 -13.65 11.01
N ALA A 12 -21.79 -12.65 11.42
CA ALA A 12 -21.78 -12.18 12.80
C ALA A 12 -23.13 -11.54 13.22
N LEU A 13 -23.84 -10.91 12.28
CA LEU A 13 -25.18 -10.34 12.51
C LEU A 13 -26.26 -11.42 12.76
N ILE A 14 -26.11 -12.62 12.21
CA ILE A 14 -27.04 -13.75 12.43
C ILE A 14 -27.02 -14.23 13.89
N ALA A 15 -25.91 -14.08 14.59
CA ALA A 15 -25.78 -14.47 16.00
C ALA A 15 -26.29 -13.41 17.00
N LEU A 16 -26.62 -12.20 16.52
CA LEU A 16 -27.23 -11.11 17.31
C LEU A 16 -28.59 -11.48 17.94
N PRO A 17 -29.59 -12.03 17.21
CA PRO A 17 -30.89 -12.39 17.78
C PRO A 17 -30.79 -13.44 18.91
N ALA A 18 -29.78 -14.30 18.89
CA ALA A 18 -29.54 -15.26 19.97
C ALA A 18 -29.07 -14.57 21.28
N ALA A 19 -28.25 -13.52 21.16
CA ALA A 19 -27.80 -12.72 22.30
C ALA A 19 -28.92 -11.84 22.89
N ILE A 20 -29.82 -11.33 22.04
CA ILE A 20 -30.98 -10.53 22.48
C ILE A 20 -32.00 -11.38 23.24
N GLN A 21 -32.25 -12.62 22.80
CA GLN A 21 -33.21 -13.53 23.46
C GLN A 21 -32.80 -13.94 24.88
N GLN A 22 -31.51 -13.83 25.24
CA GLN A 22 -31.04 -14.09 26.61
C GLN A 22 -31.33 -12.95 27.61
N GLY A 23 -31.82 -11.80 27.17
CA GLY A 23 -32.46 -10.78 28.03
C GLY A 23 -31.56 -10.05 29.03
N SER A 24 -30.24 -10.26 29.04
CA SER A 24 -29.32 -9.58 29.95
C SER A 24 -28.34 -8.66 29.19
N PRO A 25 -28.23 -7.37 29.57
CA PRO A 25 -27.33 -6.41 28.91
C PRO A 25 -25.86 -6.85 28.93
N THR A 26 -25.44 -7.52 30.00
CA THR A 26 -24.06 -8.00 30.20
C THR A 26 -23.65 -9.05 29.17
N VAL A 27 -24.58 -9.94 28.79
CA VAL A 27 -24.29 -10.99 27.81
C VAL A 27 -24.22 -10.42 26.39
N LEU A 28 -25.06 -9.44 26.07
CA LEU A 28 -25.00 -8.74 24.78
C LEU A 28 -23.65 -8.05 24.59
N VAL A 29 -23.19 -7.31 25.60
CA VAL A 29 -21.89 -6.61 25.56
C VAL A 29 -20.74 -7.62 25.46
N ASN A 30 -20.79 -8.72 26.21
CA ASN A 30 -19.76 -9.76 26.16
C ASN A 30 -19.70 -10.46 24.79
N TRP A 31 -20.86 -10.79 24.21
CA TRP A 31 -20.94 -11.39 22.87
C TRP A 31 -20.41 -10.45 21.78
N LEU A 32 -20.72 -9.15 21.87
CA LEU A 32 -20.26 -8.12 20.93
C LEU A 32 -18.74 -7.89 21.03
N SER A 33 -18.19 -7.87 22.24
CA SER A 33 -16.75 -7.64 22.48
C SER A 33 -15.88 -8.86 22.16
N SER A 34 -16.37 -10.06 22.50
CA SER A 34 -15.59 -11.29 22.38
C SER A 34 -15.82 -11.99 21.03
N ASN A 35 -17.01 -12.52 20.78
CA ASN A 35 -17.27 -13.39 19.63
C ASN A 35 -17.38 -12.61 18.32
N PHE A 36 -18.13 -11.50 18.32
CA PHE A 36 -18.30 -10.68 17.12
C PHE A 36 -16.97 -10.06 16.69
N LEU A 37 -16.29 -9.39 17.63
CA LEU A 37 -15.03 -8.70 17.34
C LEU A 37 -13.95 -9.68 16.88
N GLN A 38 -13.80 -10.85 17.51
CA GLN A 38 -12.85 -11.88 17.05
C GLN A 38 -13.15 -12.43 15.65
N LEU A 39 -14.41 -12.79 15.37
CA LEU A 39 -14.80 -13.33 14.06
C LEU A 39 -14.62 -12.32 12.93
N VAL A 40 -14.80 -11.03 13.23
CA VAL A 40 -14.67 -9.94 12.25
C VAL A 40 -13.22 -9.43 12.14
N LEU A 41 -12.39 -9.59 13.18
CA LEU A 41 -11.00 -9.09 13.19
C LEU A 41 -10.13 -9.76 12.11
N LEU A 42 -10.14 -11.10 12.04
CA LEU A 42 -9.25 -11.84 11.15
C LEU A 42 -9.50 -11.51 9.66
N PRO A 43 -10.75 -11.54 9.15
CA PRO A 43 -11.03 -11.15 7.77
C PRO A 43 -10.67 -9.70 7.46
N ILE A 44 -10.93 -8.77 8.39
CA ILE A 44 -10.58 -7.35 8.21
C ILE A 44 -9.07 -7.18 8.08
N ILE A 45 -8.28 -7.82 8.94
CA ILE A 45 -6.81 -7.78 8.87
C ILE A 45 -6.33 -8.32 7.52
N ILE A 46 -6.85 -9.48 7.09
CA ILE A 46 -6.47 -10.10 5.81
C ILE A 46 -6.79 -9.17 4.62
N VAL A 47 -7.97 -8.55 4.61
CA VAL A 47 -8.33 -7.59 3.54
C VAL A 47 -7.46 -6.35 3.59
N GLY A 48 -7.17 -5.81 4.78
CA GLY A 48 -6.29 -4.66 4.97
C GLY A 48 -4.89 -4.91 4.44
N GLN A 49 -4.28 -6.06 4.79
CA GLN A 49 -2.97 -6.45 4.28
C GLN A 49 -2.98 -6.62 2.76
N ASN A 50 -4.03 -7.20 2.18
CA ASN A 50 -4.14 -7.36 0.73
C ASN A 50 -4.23 -6.01 0.00
N VAL A 51 -5.02 -5.05 0.51
CA VAL A 51 -5.13 -3.71 -0.09
C VAL A 51 -3.79 -2.97 -0.02
N ILE A 52 -3.10 -3.07 1.12
CA ILE A 52 -1.77 -2.49 1.29
C ILE A 52 -0.81 -3.14 0.29
N SER A 53 -0.79 -4.47 0.17
CA SER A 53 0.07 -5.19 -0.79
C SER A 53 -0.16 -4.71 -2.21
N THR A 54 -1.41 -4.67 -2.69
CA THR A 54 -1.72 -4.20 -4.06
C THR A 54 -1.31 -2.75 -4.27
N ALA A 55 -1.46 -1.89 -3.25
CA ALA A 55 -0.99 -0.51 -3.33
C ALA A 55 0.55 -0.40 -3.31
N GLN A 56 1.24 -1.28 -2.58
CA GLN A 56 2.70 -1.38 -2.61
C GLN A 56 3.19 -1.87 -3.97
N ASP A 57 2.54 -2.88 -4.56
CA ASP A 57 2.89 -3.39 -5.89
C ASP A 57 2.75 -2.30 -6.96
N ALA A 58 1.64 -1.55 -6.93
CA ALA A 58 1.43 -0.42 -7.85
C ALA A 58 2.46 0.70 -7.65
N ARG A 59 2.86 0.98 -6.40
CA ARG A 59 3.91 1.97 -6.10
C ARG A 59 5.29 1.47 -6.51
N ALA A 60 5.59 0.19 -6.31
CA ALA A 60 6.86 -0.41 -6.69
C ALA A 60 7.09 -0.32 -8.20
N GLU A 61 6.03 -0.54 -9.00
CA GLU A 61 6.11 -0.36 -10.46
C GLU A 61 6.37 1.11 -10.83
N ALA A 62 5.61 2.05 -10.27
CA ALA A 62 5.79 3.48 -10.54
C ALA A 62 7.18 3.99 -10.10
N ASP A 63 7.68 3.52 -8.95
CA ASP A 63 9.02 3.82 -8.46
C ASP A 63 10.09 3.22 -9.39
N HIS A 64 9.87 2.01 -9.92
CA HIS A 64 10.80 1.38 -10.86
C HIS A 64 10.93 2.19 -12.17
N GLU A 65 9.82 2.62 -12.75
CA GLU A 65 9.82 3.50 -13.93
C GLU A 65 10.52 4.82 -13.63
N THR A 66 10.22 5.42 -12.48
CA THR A 66 10.83 6.69 -12.04
C THR A 66 12.34 6.56 -11.84
N LEU A 67 12.79 5.50 -11.17
CA LEU A 67 14.22 5.21 -10.96
C LEU A 67 14.95 4.99 -12.30
N THR A 68 14.30 4.31 -13.24
CA THR A 68 14.86 4.09 -14.57
C THR A 68 15.02 5.42 -15.32
N ALA A 69 13.98 6.25 -15.32
CA ALA A 69 14.01 7.58 -15.93
C ALA A 69 15.13 8.46 -15.32
N LEU A 70 15.23 8.48 -13.98
CA LEU A 70 16.29 9.19 -13.26
C LEU A 70 17.69 8.70 -13.64
N HIS A 71 17.89 7.39 -13.76
CA HIS A 71 19.17 6.83 -14.16
C HIS A 71 19.56 7.26 -15.59
N THR A 72 18.62 7.24 -16.54
CA THR A 72 18.86 7.76 -17.90
C THR A 72 19.18 9.25 -17.91
N MET A 73 18.45 10.06 -17.14
CA MET A 73 18.74 11.49 -17.01
C MET A 73 20.12 11.75 -16.40
N SER A 74 20.51 10.97 -15.39
CA SER A 74 21.83 11.08 -14.77
C SER A 74 22.95 10.77 -15.77
N LYS A 75 22.79 9.73 -16.61
CA LYS A 75 23.73 9.45 -17.70
C LYS A 75 23.83 10.61 -18.69
N GLN A 76 22.69 11.15 -19.14
CA GLN A 76 22.68 12.30 -20.04
C GLN A 76 23.38 13.52 -19.43
N GLN A 77 23.23 13.77 -18.13
CA GLN A 77 23.95 14.85 -17.45
C GLN A 77 25.47 14.64 -17.48
N ILE A 78 25.94 13.40 -17.30
CA ILE A 78 27.38 13.08 -17.38
C ILE A 78 27.89 13.32 -18.80
N ASP A 79 27.19 12.82 -19.82
CA ASP A 79 27.58 13.02 -21.22
C ASP A 79 27.64 14.52 -21.59
N ILE A 80 26.69 15.33 -21.08
CA ILE A 80 26.69 16.78 -21.26
C ILE A 80 27.90 17.43 -20.59
N LEU A 81 28.25 17.01 -19.36
CA LEU A 81 29.42 17.53 -18.63
C LEU A 81 30.73 17.18 -19.36
N GLU A 82 30.83 15.97 -19.90
CA GLU A 82 31.99 15.55 -20.70
C GLU A 82 32.11 16.39 -21.98
N GLY A 83 31.00 16.59 -22.71
CA GLY A 83 31.00 17.45 -23.90
C GLY A 83 31.35 18.91 -23.58
N GLN A 84 30.91 19.45 -22.44
CA GLN A 84 31.31 20.79 -22.00
C GLN A 84 32.82 20.88 -21.72
N ASN A 85 33.41 19.86 -21.09
CA ASN A 85 34.84 19.80 -20.85
C ASN A 85 35.65 19.76 -22.15
N GLU A 86 35.21 18.99 -23.14
CA GLU A 86 35.86 18.92 -24.45
C GLU A 86 35.81 20.27 -25.17
N ILE A 87 34.66 20.94 -25.18
CA ILE A 87 34.51 22.28 -25.77
C ILE A 87 35.42 23.30 -25.07
N LEU A 88 35.47 23.27 -23.73
CA LEU A 88 36.35 24.13 -22.93
C LEU A 88 37.83 23.91 -23.29
N GLU A 89 38.25 22.67 -23.51
CA GLU A 89 39.61 22.33 -23.91
C GLU A 89 39.94 22.80 -25.33
N LEU A 90 39.03 22.65 -26.28
CA LEU A 90 39.19 23.18 -27.63
C LEU A 90 39.31 24.71 -27.63
N LEU A 91 38.50 25.40 -26.82
CA LEU A 91 38.57 26.86 -26.67
C LEU A 91 39.89 27.30 -26.04
N ARG A 92 40.38 26.57 -25.02
CA ARG A 92 41.70 26.81 -24.40
C ARG A 92 42.83 26.68 -25.42
N ASN A 93 42.81 25.62 -26.23
CA ASN A 93 43.85 25.37 -27.24
C ASN A 93 43.83 26.39 -28.40
N ARG A 94 42.68 27.03 -28.68
CA ARG A 94 42.62 28.14 -29.65
C ARG A 94 43.07 29.49 -29.09
N ALA A 95 43.01 29.65 -27.77
CA ALA A 95 43.39 30.90 -27.10
C ALA A 95 44.90 30.98 -26.81
N SER A 96 45.61 29.85 -26.82
CA SER A 96 47.08 29.73 -26.77
C SER A 96 47.70 29.80 -28.15
#